data_AF-A0A8T3MEL5-F1
#
_entry.id   AF-A0A8T3MEL5-F1
#
_cell.length_a   1.000
_cell.length_b   1.000
_cell.length_c   1.000
_cell.angle_alpha   90.00
_cell.angle_beta   90.00
_cell.angle_gamma   90.00
#
_symmetry.space_group_name_H-M   'P 1'
#
loop_
_entity.id
_entity.type
_entity.pdbx_description
1 polymer ?
#
loop_
_entity_poly.entity_id
_entity_poly.type
_entity_poly.pdbx_seq_one_letter_code
_entity_poly.pdbx_strand_id
1 'polypeptide(L)'
;MPTYRRVEPPKTEPLISRAVLLLAIVALAVAAMFTMSGTVSRAVLALTRTVDGMIDSISATPSPRPTVAIVADAPLIQAPEEPYTADPSVDLVVIVPADAVGDARTKVRVYRTLPDERPKVVLDVPIGEVPELVVPVTLVDGHNPFSATLVGPGGESEPSPVVNWVLDRLVPKIKIYGPPPDEKINRQVATVTGKTQSRAALSAKNETNGESVAGRAKADGTFEILVPIVEGPNRIALTSTDPAGNKGETTLDVLGGEGKLTAELSVEPDELSMGDLPAELRLRVVVKDPDERPLENADVTFSIQVPGIPAVQAQTVTDAKGEAVYSATVPEGATVGGGLATVLIQSAEFGEVKGSAPVTIAE
;
A
#
# COMPACT_ATOMS: atom_id res chain seq x y z
N MET A 1 -78.28 -10.79 63.37
CA MET A 1 -78.49 -11.93 64.29
C MET A 1 -77.34 -12.91 64.13
N PRO A 2 -76.88 -13.54 65.21
CA PRO A 2 -75.56 -14.16 65.34
C PRO A 2 -75.50 -15.65 64.94
N THR A 3 -74.26 -16.10 64.67
CA THR A 3 -73.69 -17.46 64.88
C THR A 3 -74.40 -18.69 64.32
N TYR A 4 -73.64 -19.50 63.56
CA TYR A 4 -73.22 -20.84 64.00
C TYR A 4 -71.86 -21.20 63.36
N ARG A 5 -70.82 -21.32 64.19
CA ARG A 5 -69.53 -21.88 63.80
C ARG A 5 -69.65 -23.40 63.94
N ARG A 6 -69.56 -24.12 62.82
CA ARG A 6 -69.59 -25.58 62.80
C ARG A 6 -68.26 -26.08 63.41
N VAL A 7 -68.35 -26.81 64.51
CA VAL A 7 -67.22 -27.47 65.18
C VAL A 7 -66.95 -28.77 64.42
N GLU A 8 -65.78 -28.89 63.80
CA GLU A 8 -65.30 -30.17 63.29
C GLU A 8 -64.64 -30.97 64.42
N PRO A 9 -64.87 -32.29 64.49
CA PRO A 9 -64.33 -33.15 65.55
C PRO A 9 -62.80 -33.33 65.39
N PRO A 10 -62.05 -33.48 66.49
CA PRO A 10 -60.60 -33.64 66.43
C PRO A 10 -60.25 -34.94 65.70
N LYS A 11 -59.42 -34.79 64.66
CA LYS A 11 -58.76 -35.86 63.91
C LYS A 11 -58.05 -36.79 64.92
N THR A 12 -58.52 -38.01 65.00
CA THR A 12 -57.87 -39.11 65.72
C THR A 12 -56.50 -39.35 65.12
N GLU A 13 -55.46 -39.20 65.94
CA GLU A 13 -54.08 -39.48 65.52
C GLU A 13 -53.91 -40.97 65.13
N PRO A 14 -53.09 -41.24 64.09
CA PRO A 14 -52.88 -42.60 63.59
C PRO A 14 -52.20 -43.48 64.65
N LEU A 15 -52.65 -44.73 64.80
CA LEU A 15 -52.16 -45.76 65.73
C LEU A 15 -50.63 -45.89 65.82
N ILE A 16 -49.91 -45.51 64.76
CA ILE A 16 -48.44 -45.52 64.68
C ILE A 16 -47.82 -44.48 65.64
N SER A 17 -48.43 -43.30 65.83
CA SER A 17 -47.90 -42.29 66.77
C SER A 17 -47.94 -42.78 68.21
N ARG A 18 -49.00 -43.50 68.59
CA ARG A 18 -49.12 -44.15 69.91
C ARG A 18 -48.07 -45.25 70.12
N ALA A 19 -47.77 -46.03 69.09
CA ALA A 19 -46.75 -47.07 69.18
C ALA A 19 -45.35 -46.47 69.36
N VAL A 20 -45.01 -45.42 68.62
CA VAL A 20 -43.72 -44.72 68.73
C VAL A 20 -43.58 -44.02 70.10
N LEU A 21 -44.65 -43.40 70.58
CA LEU A 21 -44.65 -42.76 71.90
C LEU A 21 -44.49 -43.79 73.03
N LEU A 22 -45.18 -44.94 72.95
CA LEU A 22 -45.02 -46.02 73.93
C LEU A 22 -43.59 -46.58 73.92
N LEU A 23 -42.98 -46.73 72.75
CA LEU A 23 -41.60 -47.21 72.63
C LEU A 23 -40.59 -46.21 73.21
N ALA A 24 -40.83 -44.90 73.00
CA ALA A 24 -40.03 -43.85 73.61
C ALA A 24 -40.18 -43.81 75.14
N ILE A 25 -41.40 -43.99 75.67
CA ILE A 25 -41.65 -44.04 77.12
C ILE A 25 -40.99 -45.27 77.75
N VAL A 26 -41.04 -46.43 77.10
CA VAL A 26 -40.34 -47.65 77.57
C VAL A 26 -38.83 -47.46 77.56
N ALA A 27 -38.25 -46.85 76.50
CA ALA A 27 -36.83 -46.55 76.44
C ALA A 27 -36.39 -45.58 77.56
N LEU A 28 -37.23 -44.58 77.88
CA LEU A 28 -36.96 -43.62 78.95
C LEU A 28 -37.12 -44.25 80.34
N ALA A 29 -38.07 -45.18 80.51
CA ALA A 29 -38.22 -45.95 81.74
C ALA A 29 -37.03 -46.91 81.97
N VAL A 30 -36.53 -47.56 80.92
CA VAL A 30 -35.31 -48.39 80.99
C VAL A 30 -34.09 -47.52 81.33
N ALA A 31 -33.93 -46.36 80.68
CA ALA A 31 -32.85 -45.43 80.98
C ALA A 31 -32.92 -44.91 82.44
N ALA A 32 -34.11 -44.60 82.94
CA ALA A 32 -34.31 -44.20 84.34
C ALA A 32 -34.01 -45.34 85.32
N MET A 33 -34.38 -46.58 84.99
CA MET A 33 -34.09 -47.75 85.83
C MET A 33 -32.59 -48.01 85.94
N PHE A 34 -31.80 -47.72 84.90
CA PHE A 34 -30.34 -47.77 84.94
C PHE A 34 -29.69 -46.66 85.79
N THR A 35 -30.41 -45.60 86.17
CA THR A 35 -29.88 -44.52 87.03
C THR A 35 -30.03 -44.79 88.54
N MET A 36 -30.74 -45.85 88.96
CA MET A 36 -30.94 -46.19 90.39
C MET A 36 -30.07 -47.34 90.91
N SER A 37 -29.34 -48.07 90.05
CA SER A 37 -28.36 -49.08 90.46
C SER A 37 -26.95 -48.54 90.21
N GLY A 38 -26.32 -47.96 91.24
CA GLY A 38 -25.04 -47.26 91.18
C GLY A 38 -23.85 -48.10 90.66
N THR A 39 -23.76 -48.29 89.34
CA THR A 39 -22.64 -48.90 88.64
C THR A 39 -22.09 -47.93 87.59
N VAL A 40 -21.52 -46.82 88.06
CA VAL A 40 -20.77 -45.87 87.21
C VAL A 40 -19.30 -46.21 87.34
N SER A 41 -18.71 -46.95 86.41
CA SER A 41 -17.24 -47.03 86.33
C SER A 41 -16.60 -47.45 85.00
N ARG A 42 -17.31 -47.89 83.94
CA ARG A 42 -16.64 -48.27 82.67
C ARG A 42 -17.36 -47.90 81.36
N ALA A 43 -18.19 -46.86 81.37
CA ALA A 43 -18.83 -46.33 80.15
C ALA A 43 -18.46 -44.87 79.81
N VAL A 44 -17.66 -44.19 80.64
CA VAL A 44 -17.23 -42.78 80.44
C VAL A 44 -16.01 -42.66 79.51
N LEU A 45 -15.37 -43.76 79.12
CA LEU A 45 -14.24 -43.78 78.17
C LEU A 45 -14.63 -44.11 76.72
N ALA A 46 -15.91 -44.35 76.45
CA ALA A 46 -16.43 -44.59 75.09
C ALA A 46 -17.21 -43.40 74.50
N LEU A 47 -17.55 -42.40 75.32
CA LEU A 47 -18.30 -41.20 74.90
C LEU A 47 -17.41 -40.04 74.43
N THR A 48 -16.10 -40.09 74.67
CA THR A 48 -15.16 -39.07 74.15
C THR A 48 -14.77 -39.30 72.67
N ARG A 49 -14.92 -40.51 72.13
CA ARG A 49 -14.57 -40.80 70.72
C ARG A 49 -15.69 -40.55 69.71
N THR A 50 -16.93 -40.33 70.15
CA THR A 50 -18.06 -40.01 69.26
C THR A 50 -18.30 -38.51 69.11
N VAL A 51 -17.68 -37.68 69.95
CA VAL A 51 -17.77 -36.21 69.84
C VAL A 51 -16.59 -35.63 69.07
N ASP A 52 -15.38 -36.22 69.18
CA ASP A 52 -14.22 -35.82 68.35
C ASP A 52 -14.52 -35.97 66.84
N GLY A 53 -15.12 -37.08 66.42
CA GLY A 53 -15.47 -37.30 65.01
C GLY A 53 -16.63 -36.42 64.49
N MET A 54 -17.46 -35.88 65.39
CA MET A 54 -18.57 -34.99 65.01
C MET A 54 -18.10 -33.53 64.88
N ILE A 55 -17.14 -33.09 65.70
CA ILE A 55 -16.54 -31.75 65.58
C ILE A 55 -15.68 -31.65 64.31
N ASP A 56 -14.92 -32.70 63.95
CA ASP A 56 -14.17 -32.76 62.68
C ASP A 56 -15.09 -32.73 61.44
N SER A 57 -16.32 -33.26 61.56
CA SER A 57 -17.30 -33.25 60.47
C SER A 57 -18.03 -31.90 60.27
N ILE A 58 -17.91 -30.97 61.23
CA ILE A 58 -18.49 -29.62 61.16
C ILE A 58 -17.40 -28.58 60.82
N SER A 59 -16.11 -28.90 61.03
CA SER A 59 -14.97 -28.09 60.59
C SER A 59 -14.33 -28.54 59.28
N ALA A 60 -14.87 -29.58 58.62
CA ALA A 60 -14.46 -29.96 57.28
C ALA A 60 -14.92 -28.89 56.27
N THR A 61 -14.11 -27.85 56.09
CA THR A 61 -14.26 -26.91 54.97
C THR A 61 -14.37 -27.74 53.69
N PRO A 62 -15.43 -27.60 52.87
CA PRO A 62 -15.52 -28.32 51.62
C PRO A 62 -14.24 -28.07 50.84
N SER A 63 -13.48 -29.14 50.54
CA SER A 63 -12.33 -28.99 49.67
C SER A 63 -12.83 -28.44 48.34
N PRO A 64 -12.33 -27.28 47.87
CA PRO A 64 -12.79 -26.73 46.62
C PRO A 64 -12.57 -27.79 45.53
N ARG A 65 -13.63 -28.11 44.78
CA ARG A 65 -13.46 -28.89 43.55
C ARG A 65 -12.49 -28.09 42.67
N PRO A 66 -11.46 -28.70 42.06
CA PRO A 66 -10.63 -27.99 41.12
C PRO A 66 -11.52 -27.48 40.00
N THR A 67 -11.66 -26.15 39.89
CA THR A 67 -12.22 -25.51 38.70
C THR A 67 -11.27 -25.83 37.56
N VAL A 68 -11.74 -26.55 36.54
CA VAL A 68 -10.94 -26.80 35.34
C VAL A 68 -10.69 -25.45 34.69
N ALA A 69 -9.43 -25.02 34.65
CA ALA A 69 -9.05 -23.79 33.98
C ALA A 69 -9.19 -24.01 32.47
N ILE A 70 -10.02 -23.18 31.82
CA ILE A 70 -10.26 -23.25 30.38
C ILE A 70 -9.15 -22.48 29.67
N VAL A 71 -8.64 -23.02 28.56
CA VAL A 71 -7.71 -22.33 27.67
C VAL A 71 -8.44 -21.17 27.02
N ALA A 72 -7.87 -19.97 27.09
CA ALA A 72 -8.47 -18.76 26.51
C ALA A 72 -8.52 -18.84 24.96
N ASP A 73 -9.36 -18.01 24.34
CA ASP A 73 -9.38 -17.87 22.88
C ASP A 73 -8.06 -17.26 22.34
N ALA A 74 -7.80 -17.46 21.04
CA ALA A 74 -6.61 -16.91 20.38
C ALA A 74 -6.68 -15.38 20.27
N PRO A 75 -5.57 -14.65 20.48
CA PRO A 75 -5.52 -13.22 20.19
C PRO A 75 -5.39 -12.97 18.68
N LEU A 76 -5.58 -11.72 18.26
CA LEU A 76 -5.40 -11.28 16.88
C LEU A 76 -4.32 -10.20 16.79
N ILE A 77 -3.37 -10.34 15.87
CA ILE A 77 -2.44 -9.25 15.52
C ILE A 77 -3.01 -8.56 14.28
N GLN A 78 -3.15 -7.23 14.32
CA GLN A 78 -3.57 -6.45 13.16
C GLN A 78 -2.45 -6.46 12.10
N ALA A 79 -2.80 -6.83 10.87
CA ALA A 79 -1.85 -6.80 9.75
C ALA A 79 -1.52 -5.34 9.35
N PRO A 80 -0.26 -5.01 9.03
CA PRO A 80 0.11 -3.69 8.56
C PRO A 80 -0.39 -3.42 7.15
N GLU A 81 -0.69 -2.16 6.84
CA GLU A 81 -1.01 -1.72 5.48
C GLU A 81 0.22 -1.74 4.57
N GLU A 82 1.39 -1.38 5.12
CA GLU A 82 2.70 -1.45 4.47
C GLU A 82 3.66 -2.28 5.34
N PRO A 83 3.97 -3.53 4.96
CA PRO A 83 4.79 -4.43 5.79
C PRO A 83 6.29 -4.13 5.72
N TYR A 84 6.75 -3.27 4.82
CA TYR A 84 8.16 -2.90 4.68
C TYR A 84 8.49 -1.67 5.53
N THR A 85 9.59 -1.71 6.26
CA THR A 85 10.06 -0.58 7.08
C THR A 85 11.59 -0.56 7.16
N ALA A 86 12.17 0.63 7.27
CA ALA A 86 13.59 0.81 7.59
C ALA A 86 13.85 0.84 9.11
N ASP A 87 12.80 1.02 9.91
CA ASP A 87 12.92 1.15 11.36
C ASP A 87 13.25 -0.20 12.03
N PRO A 88 14.22 -0.25 12.96
CA PRO A 88 14.59 -1.48 13.68
C PRO A 88 13.48 -2.06 14.53
N SER A 89 12.38 -1.34 14.76
CA SER A 89 11.33 -1.72 15.67
C SER A 89 9.98 -1.26 15.17
N VAL A 90 8.95 -2.04 15.47
CA VAL A 90 7.56 -1.73 15.14
C VAL A 90 6.66 -2.02 16.33
N ASP A 91 5.53 -1.35 16.34
CA ASP A 91 4.48 -1.55 17.32
C ASP A 91 3.45 -2.53 16.77
N LEU A 92 3.39 -3.73 17.35
CA LEU A 92 2.35 -4.70 17.03
C LEU A 92 1.07 -4.34 17.77
N VAL A 93 -0.02 -4.17 17.03
CA VAL A 93 -1.35 -3.99 17.62
C VAL A 93 -1.98 -5.36 17.82
N VAL A 94 -2.07 -5.79 19.09
CA VAL A 94 -2.64 -7.08 19.50
C VAL A 94 -4.02 -6.85 20.11
N ILE A 95 -5.04 -7.46 19.51
CA ILE A 95 -6.41 -7.46 19.98
C ILE A 95 -6.63 -8.72 20.82
N VAL A 96 -6.92 -8.50 22.10
CA VAL A 96 -7.15 -9.52 23.11
C VAL A 96 -8.66 -9.84 23.17
N PRO A 97 -9.05 -11.13 23.16
CA PRO A 97 -10.42 -11.59 23.41
C PRO A 97 -10.99 -11.05 24.72
N ALA A 98 -12.29 -10.72 24.72
CA ALA A 98 -12.95 -10.01 25.81
C ALA A 98 -12.97 -10.77 27.15
N ASP A 99 -12.88 -12.10 27.11
CA ASP A 99 -12.81 -12.98 28.28
C ASP A 99 -11.45 -12.94 29.00
N ALA A 100 -10.39 -12.51 28.31
CA ALA A 100 -9.04 -12.38 28.85
C ALA A 100 -8.67 -10.95 29.28
N VAL A 101 -9.46 -9.93 28.89
CA VAL A 101 -9.22 -8.52 29.25
C VAL A 101 -9.32 -8.31 30.76
N GLY A 102 -8.33 -7.63 31.35
CA GLY A 102 -8.25 -7.37 32.78
C GLY A 102 -7.81 -8.57 33.65
N ASP A 103 -7.56 -9.74 33.07
CA ASP A 103 -7.03 -10.88 33.85
C ASP A 103 -5.52 -10.74 34.10
N ALA A 104 -5.17 -10.30 35.31
CA ALA A 104 -3.78 -10.15 35.74
C ALA A 104 -2.96 -11.45 35.75
N ARG A 105 -3.61 -12.63 35.64
CA ARG A 105 -2.93 -13.94 35.59
C ARG A 105 -2.64 -14.40 34.17
N THR A 106 -3.15 -13.68 33.16
CA THR A 106 -2.98 -14.01 31.75
C THR A 106 -2.07 -12.96 31.09
N LYS A 107 -1.17 -13.44 30.22
CA LYS A 107 -0.21 -12.61 29.49
C LYS A 107 -0.29 -12.90 28.01
N VAL A 108 -0.06 -11.89 27.19
CA VAL A 108 0.19 -12.07 25.76
C VAL A 108 1.63 -12.50 25.58
N ARG A 109 1.86 -13.64 24.94
CA ARG A 109 3.19 -14.10 24.54
C ARG A 109 3.34 -13.93 23.04
N VAL A 110 4.34 -13.14 22.63
CA VAL A 110 4.65 -12.87 21.23
C VAL A 110 5.80 -13.76 20.77
N TYR A 111 5.60 -14.39 19.62
CA TYR A 111 6.55 -15.27 18.95
C TYR A 111 7.03 -14.65 17.64
N ARG A 112 8.29 -14.94 17.29
CA ARG A 112 8.80 -14.78 15.93
C ARG A 112 9.21 -16.15 15.38
N THR A 113 8.69 -16.50 14.21
CA THR A 113 8.83 -17.87 13.65
C THR A 113 9.42 -17.82 12.25
N LEU A 114 10.76 -17.79 12.14
CA LEU A 114 11.42 -17.84 10.85
C LEU A 114 11.17 -19.19 10.13
N PRO A 115 11.12 -19.25 8.79
CA PRO A 115 10.71 -20.43 8.03
C PRO A 115 11.40 -21.76 8.39
N ASP A 116 12.63 -21.70 8.94
CA ASP A 116 13.44 -22.87 9.31
C ASP A 116 13.86 -22.90 10.79
N GLU A 117 13.24 -22.06 11.63
CA GLU A 117 13.55 -21.99 13.06
C GLU A 117 12.33 -22.32 13.92
N ARG A 118 12.58 -22.82 15.13
CA ARG A 118 11.51 -22.97 16.13
C ARG A 118 11.01 -21.59 16.54
N PRO A 119 9.69 -21.42 16.80
CA PRO A 119 9.14 -20.17 17.32
C PRO A 119 9.94 -19.69 18.52
N LYS A 120 10.53 -18.50 18.39
CA LYS A 120 11.27 -17.87 19.47
C LYS A 120 10.36 -16.90 20.21
N VAL A 121 10.24 -17.07 21.52
CA VAL A 121 9.56 -16.09 22.37
C VAL A 121 10.34 -14.78 22.29
N VAL A 122 9.67 -13.73 21.85
CA VAL A 122 10.22 -12.38 21.76
C VAL A 122 9.93 -11.63 23.05
N LEU A 123 8.68 -11.68 23.52
CA LEU A 123 8.23 -10.90 24.66
C LEU A 123 6.99 -11.53 25.31
N ASP A 124 6.89 -11.40 26.64
CA ASP A 124 5.66 -11.65 27.42
C ASP A 124 5.15 -10.31 27.96
N VAL A 125 3.90 -9.96 27.67
CA VAL A 125 3.29 -8.68 28.04
C VAL A 125 2.04 -8.92 28.89
N PRO A 126 1.88 -8.26 30.05
CA PRO A 126 0.66 -8.37 30.84
C PRO A 126 -0.55 -7.77 30.10
N ILE A 127 -1.72 -8.38 30.28
CA ILE A 127 -2.97 -7.85 29.71
C ILE A 127 -3.47 -6.70 30.60
N GLY A 128 -3.82 -5.58 29.96
CA GLY A 128 -4.42 -4.42 30.61
C GLY A 128 -5.94 -4.50 30.70
N GLU A 129 -6.58 -3.37 31.01
CA GLU A 129 -8.05 -3.26 31.10
C GLU A 129 -8.72 -2.95 29.74
N VAL A 130 -7.92 -2.79 28.68
CA VAL A 130 -8.39 -2.53 27.31
C VAL A 130 -8.09 -3.74 26.41
N PRO A 131 -8.96 -4.01 25.42
CA PRO A 131 -8.78 -5.14 24.50
C PRO A 131 -7.62 -4.94 23.52
N GLU A 132 -7.26 -3.69 23.21
CA GLU A 132 -6.16 -3.38 22.30
C GLU A 132 -4.88 -3.14 23.08
N LEU A 133 -3.84 -3.90 22.74
CA LEU A 133 -2.52 -3.83 23.35
C LEU A 133 -1.47 -3.51 22.29
N VAL A 134 -0.70 -2.46 22.52
CA VAL A 134 0.43 -2.09 21.66
C VAL A 134 1.70 -2.71 22.21
N VAL A 135 2.36 -3.55 21.40
CA VAL A 135 3.54 -4.32 21.79
C VAL A 135 4.74 -3.94 20.92
N PRO A 136 5.72 -3.20 21.44
CA PRO A 136 6.92 -2.87 20.69
C PRO A 136 7.81 -4.11 20.52
N VAL A 137 8.20 -4.41 19.29
CA VAL A 137 9.10 -5.53 18.95
C VAL A 137 10.28 -5.05 18.12
N THR A 138 11.45 -5.67 18.34
CA THR A 138 12.64 -5.43 17.52
C THR A 138 12.69 -6.40 16.34
N LEU A 139 12.94 -5.86 15.16
CA LEU A 139 13.09 -6.59 13.91
C LEU A 139 14.54 -7.06 13.71
N VAL A 140 14.69 -8.19 13.03
CA VAL A 140 15.96 -8.59 12.39
C VAL A 140 15.90 -8.28 10.90
N ASP A 141 17.04 -8.22 10.22
CA ASP A 141 17.08 -7.93 8.78
C ASP A 141 16.23 -8.93 7.98
N GLY A 142 15.43 -8.43 7.04
CA GLY A 142 14.53 -9.25 6.23
C GLY A 142 13.21 -9.58 6.94
N HIS A 143 12.72 -10.81 6.73
CA HIS A 143 11.38 -11.21 7.14
C HIS A 143 11.27 -11.47 8.64
N ASN A 144 10.24 -10.88 9.26
CA ASN A 144 9.88 -11.01 10.67
C ASN A 144 8.41 -11.44 10.78
N PRO A 145 8.13 -12.74 10.65
CA PRO A 145 6.81 -13.32 10.90
C PRO A 145 6.52 -13.35 12.40
N PHE A 146 5.48 -12.65 12.84
CA PHE A 146 5.02 -12.61 14.23
C PHE A 146 3.68 -13.32 14.41
N SER A 147 3.53 -14.01 15.54
CA SER A 147 2.26 -14.54 16.04
C SER A 147 2.17 -14.34 17.56
N ALA A 148 0.97 -14.36 18.12
CA ALA A 148 0.77 -14.20 19.55
C ALA A 148 -0.15 -15.29 20.12
N THR A 149 0.06 -15.65 21.38
CA THR A 149 -0.85 -16.51 22.17
C THR A 149 -1.17 -15.83 23.50
N LEU A 150 -2.17 -16.36 24.20
CA LEU A 150 -2.46 -16.02 25.60
C LEU A 150 -1.96 -17.14 26.49
N VAL A 151 -1.16 -16.80 27.50
CA VAL A 151 -0.63 -17.73 28.48
C VAL A 151 -1.26 -17.42 29.83
N GLY A 152 -2.05 -18.36 30.36
CA GLY A 152 -2.75 -18.21 31.63
C GLY A 152 -2.87 -19.52 32.42
N PRO A 153 -3.64 -19.54 33.50
CA PRO A 153 -3.82 -20.73 34.35
C PRO A 153 -4.39 -21.95 33.63
N GLY A 154 -5.12 -21.72 32.53
CA GLY A 154 -5.68 -22.78 31.67
C GLY A 154 -4.71 -23.40 30.69
N GLY A 155 -3.50 -22.84 30.56
CA GLY A 155 -2.55 -23.21 29.52
C GLY A 155 -2.34 -22.07 28.52
N GLU A 156 -1.82 -22.42 27.36
CA GLU A 156 -1.56 -21.52 26.26
C GLU A 156 -2.64 -21.66 25.19
N SER A 157 -3.17 -20.54 24.70
CA SER A 157 -4.16 -20.53 23.63
C SER A 157 -3.58 -20.90 22.27
N GLU A 158 -4.47 -21.15 21.30
CA GLU A 158 -4.07 -21.26 19.90
C GLU A 158 -3.41 -19.95 19.42
N PRO A 159 -2.43 -20.02 18.50
CA PRO A 159 -1.75 -18.84 17.99
C PRO A 159 -2.63 -18.00 17.08
N SER A 160 -2.40 -16.69 17.10
CA SER A 160 -2.95 -15.76 16.12
C SER A 160 -2.51 -16.12 14.68
N PRO A 161 -3.21 -15.60 13.66
CA PRO A 161 -2.65 -15.54 12.31
C PRO A 161 -1.26 -14.89 12.31
N VAL A 162 -0.38 -15.35 11.41
CA VAL A 162 0.97 -14.80 11.27
C VAL A 162 0.91 -13.47 10.52
N VAL A 163 1.50 -12.44 11.10
CA VAL A 163 1.69 -11.11 10.48
C VAL A 163 3.15 -10.94 10.11
N ASN A 164 3.41 -10.52 8.87
CA ASN A 164 4.77 -10.36 8.36
C ASN A 164 5.19 -8.89 8.33
N TRP A 165 6.33 -8.61 8.96
CA TRP A 165 7.08 -7.37 8.77
C TRP A 165 8.38 -7.66 8.02
N VAL A 166 8.85 -6.72 7.21
CA VAL A 166 10.13 -6.81 6.51
C VAL A 166 10.98 -5.60 6.88
N LEU A 167 12.09 -5.85 7.57
CA LEU A 167 13.10 -4.83 7.80
C LEU A 167 13.97 -4.72 6.54
N ASP A 168 13.81 -3.62 5.82
CA ASP A 168 14.60 -3.30 4.64
C ASP A 168 15.30 -1.95 4.85
N ARG A 169 16.63 -1.98 4.86
CA ARG A 169 17.49 -0.78 4.96
C ARG A 169 18.33 -0.57 3.70
N LEU A 170 18.05 -1.35 2.66
CA LEU A 170 18.82 -1.28 1.44
C LEU A 170 18.30 -0.13 0.60
N VAL A 171 19.20 0.79 0.28
CA VAL A 171 18.90 1.91 -0.61
C VAL A 171 18.56 1.39 -2.01
N PRO A 172 17.47 1.87 -2.65
CA PRO A 172 17.11 1.46 -4.00
C PRO A 172 18.16 1.93 -5.01
N LYS A 173 18.54 1.05 -5.93
CA LYS A 173 19.47 1.36 -7.02
C LYS A 173 18.71 1.84 -8.24
N ILE A 174 19.07 3.02 -8.74
CA ILE A 174 18.51 3.59 -9.96
C ILE A 174 19.44 3.26 -11.14
N LYS A 175 18.89 2.70 -12.21
CA LYS A 175 19.58 2.51 -13.49
C LYS A 175 18.84 3.28 -14.57
N ILE A 176 19.54 4.15 -15.28
CA ILE A 176 18.98 4.94 -16.38
C ILE A 176 19.28 4.20 -17.69
N TYR A 177 18.27 4.10 -18.56
CA TYR A 177 18.39 3.49 -19.89
C TYR A 177 18.39 4.54 -21.00
N GLY A 178 17.74 5.68 -20.79
CA GLY A 178 17.76 6.81 -21.70
C GLY A 178 17.23 8.07 -21.02
N PRO A 179 17.60 9.26 -21.52
CA PRO A 179 18.65 9.50 -22.53
C PRO A 179 20.05 9.11 -22.01
N PRO A 180 21.03 8.79 -22.88
CA PRO A 180 22.42 8.67 -22.46
C PRO A 180 22.94 10.00 -21.87
N PRO A 181 23.96 9.96 -21.01
CA PRO A 181 24.59 11.17 -20.50
C PRO A 181 25.08 12.08 -21.62
N ASP A 182 24.91 13.38 -21.42
CA ASP A 182 25.28 14.47 -22.33
C ASP A 182 24.57 14.43 -23.69
N GLU A 183 23.50 13.63 -23.83
CA GLU A 183 22.70 13.64 -25.06
C GLU A 183 22.12 15.04 -25.30
N LYS A 184 22.26 15.52 -26.54
CA LYS A 184 21.60 16.74 -26.99
C LYS A 184 20.15 16.42 -27.31
N ILE A 185 19.24 17.01 -26.54
CA ILE A 185 17.80 16.89 -26.67
C ILE A 185 17.31 18.26 -27.12
N ASN A 186 16.90 18.38 -28.36
CA ASN A 186 16.41 19.65 -28.88
C ASN A 186 14.91 19.82 -28.64
N ARG A 187 14.29 19.05 -27.74
CA ARG A 187 12.91 19.25 -27.26
C ARG A 187 12.92 20.05 -25.95
N GLN A 188 11.76 20.56 -25.53
CA GLN A 188 11.60 21.22 -24.22
C GLN A 188 11.43 20.23 -23.06
N VAL A 189 11.31 18.93 -23.34
CA VAL A 189 11.11 17.88 -22.35
C VAL A 189 12.01 16.70 -22.68
N ALA A 190 12.76 16.23 -21.69
CA ALA A 190 13.53 15.00 -21.73
C ALA A 190 12.68 13.83 -21.22
N THR A 191 12.61 12.74 -21.98
CA THR A 191 11.95 11.50 -21.53
C THR A 191 12.99 10.60 -20.86
N VAL A 192 13.00 10.59 -19.53
CA VAL A 192 13.94 9.77 -18.75
C VAL A 192 13.33 8.41 -18.47
N THR A 193 13.97 7.35 -18.98
CA THR A 193 13.56 5.96 -18.79
C THR A 193 14.59 5.19 -18.00
N GLY A 194 14.13 4.21 -17.22
CA GLY A 194 15.04 3.42 -16.41
C GLY A 194 14.36 2.35 -15.58
N LYS A 195 15.11 1.85 -14.60
CA LYS A 195 14.67 0.84 -13.65
C LYS A 195 15.16 1.14 -12.24
N THR A 196 14.30 0.90 -11.26
CA THR A 196 14.59 0.98 -9.82
C THR A 196 13.82 -0.15 -9.09
N GLN A 197 13.72 -0.07 -7.76
CA GLN A 197 12.88 -0.96 -6.96
C GLN A 197 11.40 -0.84 -7.34
N SER A 198 10.71 -1.98 -7.42
CA SER A 198 9.27 -2.03 -7.68
C SER A 198 8.49 -1.19 -6.67
N ARG A 199 7.43 -0.51 -7.11
CA ARG A 199 6.57 0.36 -6.29
C ARG A 199 7.26 1.59 -5.68
N ALA A 200 8.55 1.83 -5.96
CA ALA A 200 9.24 3.00 -5.45
C ALA A 200 8.60 4.30 -5.97
N ALA A 201 8.46 5.30 -5.10
CA ALA A 201 8.17 6.66 -5.51
C ALA A 201 9.42 7.27 -6.15
N LEU A 202 9.24 8.09 -7.18
CA LEU A 202 10.32 8.76 -7.90
C LEU A 202 10.08 10.26 -7.91
N SER A 203 11.17 11.02 -7.87
CA SER A 203 11.20 12.46 -8.10
C SER A 203 12.37 12.77 -9.02
N ALA A 204 12.11 13.45 -10.13
CA ALA A 204 13.15 13.98 -11.01
C ALA A 204 13.12 15.50 -10.93
N LYS A 205 14.24 16.10 -10.53
CA LYS A 205 14.39 17.55 -10.42
C LYS A 205 15.45 18.02 -11.41
N ASN A 206 15.09 18.95 -12.28
CA ASN A 206 16.07 19.65 -13.09
C ASN A 206 16.63 20.82 -12.28
N GLU A 207 17.92 20.76 -11.96
CA GLU A 207 18.60 21.76 -11.14
C GLU A 207 18.78 23.09 -11.87
N THR A 208 18.74 23.09 -13.21
CA THR A 208 18.94 24.30 -14.03
C THR A 208 17.71 25.20 -14.04
N ASN A 209 16.51 24.63 -14.21
CA ASN A 209 15.25 25.40 -14.22
C ASN A 209 14.48 25.33 -12.89
N GLY A 210 14.90 24.46 -11.97
CA GLY A 210 14.26 24.26 -10.66
C GLY A 210 12.99 23.42 -10.69
N GLU A 211 12.55 22.95 -11.85
CA GLU A 211 11.33 22.16 -11.98
C GLU A 211 11.49 20.75 -11.43
N SER A 212 10.41 20.18 -10.90
CA SER A 212 10.40 18.84 -10.32
C SER A 212 9.16 18.08 -10.76
N VAL A 213 9.36 16.84 -11.16
CA VAL A 213 8.31 15.94 -11.64
C VAL A 213 8.30 14.68 -10.80
N ALA A 214 7.14 14.34 -10.26
CA ALA A 214 6.93 13.10 -9.51
C ALA A 214 6.57 11.95 -10.45
N GLY A 215 7.02 10.75 -10.11
CA GLY A 215 6.69 9.52 -10.82
C GLY A 215 6.62 8.33 -9.86
N ARG A 216 6.29 7.16 -10.39
CA ARG A 216 6.35 5.89 -9.63
C ARG A 216 6.89 4.78 -10.52
N ALA A 217 7.70 3.90 -9.94
CA ALA A 217 8.11 2.68 -10.61
C ALA A 217 6.94 1.70 -10.70
N LYS A 218 6.84 1.02 -11.85
CA LYS A 218 5.87 -0.06 -12.09
C LYS A 218 6.18 -1.27 -11.21
N ALA A 219 5.31 -2.28 -11.26
CA ALA A 219 5.49 -3.53 -10.51
C ALA A 219 6.77 -4.28 -10.89
N ASP A 220 7.24 -4.12 -12.13
CA ASP A 220 8.50 -4.71 -12.62
C ASP A 220 9.74 -3.84 -12.34
N GLY A 221 9.56 -2.68 -11.70
CA GLY A 221 10.60 -1.70 -11.37
C GLY A 221 10.91 -0.69 -12.48
N THR A 222 10.31 -0.79 -13.67
CA THR A 222 10.55 0.15 -14.76
C THR A 222 9.85 1.49 -14.52
N PHE A 223 10.43 2.57 -15.05
CA PHE A 223 9.84 3.91 -14.98
C PHE A 223 10.11 4.72 -16.24
N GLU A 224 9.25 5.72 -16.44
CA GLU A 224 9.35 6.77 -17.46
C GLU A 224 8.89 8.08 -16.83
N ILE A 225 9.71 9.13 -16.92
CA ILE A 225 9.42 10.46 -16.37
C ILE A 225 9.75 11.51 -17.43
N LEU A 226 8.79 12.39 -17.70
CA LEU A 226 8.93 13.52 -18.61
C LEU A 226 9.43 14.74 -17.82
N VAL A 227 10.70 15.10 -18.01
CA VAL A 227 11.38 16.18 -17.27
C VAL A 227 11.53 17.41 -18.17
N PRO A 228 10.93 18.55 -17.83
CA PRO A 228 11.16 19.79 -18.57
C PRO A 228 12.63 20.23 -18.53
N ILE A 229 13.15 20.64 -19.68
CA ILE A 229 14.53 21.08 -19.88
C ILE A 229 14.57 22.46 -20.56
N VAL A 230 15.67 23.17 -20.36
CA VAL A 230 15.94 24.47 -20.97
C VAL A 230 17.13 24.39 -21.93
N GLU A 231 17.32 25.38 -22.78
CA GLU A 231 18.50 25.45 -23.65
C GLU A 231 19.81 25.41 -22.83
N GLY A 232 20.79 24.67 -23.31
CA GLY A 232 22.09 24.49 -22.66
C GLY A 232 22.12 23.31 -21.67
N PRO A 233 23.07 23.29 -20.72
CA PRO A 233 23.23 22.17 -19.79
C PRO A 233 22.08 22.03 -18.78
N ASN A 234 21.55 20.82 -18.65
CA ASN A 234 20.52 20.46 -17.68
C ASN A 234 21.02 19.31 -16.82
N ARG A 235 21.09 19.54 -15.51
CA ARG A 235 21.42 18.50 -14.53
C ARG A 235 20.16 17.98 -13.87
N ILE A 236 19.80 16.74 -14.14
CA ILE A 236 18.59 16.10 -13.63
C ILE A 236 18.96 15.22 -12.44
N ALA A 237 18.57 15.62 -11.23
CA ALA A 237 18.68 14.81 -10.03
C ALA A 237 17.45 13.88 -9.90
N LEU A 238 17.68 12.56 -9.91
CA LEU A 238 16.65 11.56 -9.68
C LEU A 238 16.76 10.98 -8.28
N THR A 239 15.66 11.00 -7.53
CA THR A 239 15.51 10.33 -6.23
C THR A 239 14.48 9.22 -6.35
N SER A 240 14.79 8.04 -5.82
CA SER A 240 13.89 6.90 -5.69
C SER A 240 13.70 6.59 -4.21
N THR A 241 12.46 6.54 -3.75
CA THR A 241 12.08 6.17 -2.38
C THR A 241 11.32 4.86 -2.40
N ASP A 242 11.84 3.84 -1.73
CA ASP A 242 11.21 2.52 -1.70
C ASP A 242 10.02 2.46 -0.70
N PRO A 243 9.27 1.33 -0.62
CA PRO A 243 8.18 1.18 0.34
C PRO A 243 8.59 1.25 1.81
N ALA A 244 9.84 0.90 2.14
CA ALA A 244 10.39 1.00 3.49
C ALA A 244 10.84 2.45 3.86
N GLY A 245 10.82 3.36 2.88
CA GLY A 245 11.26 4.76 3.04
C GLY A 245 12.74 5.00 2.73
N ASN A 246 13.50 4.00 2.28
CA ASN A 246 14.90 4.18 1.91
C ASN A 246 15.01 4.99 0.62
N LYS A 247 15.98 5.90 0.57
CA LYS A 247 16.17 6.84 -0.55
C LYS A 247 17.48 6.58 -1.28
N GLY A 248 17.37 6.37 -2.58
CA GLY A 248 18.50 6.29 -3.52
C GLY A 248 18.49 7.48 -4.46
N GLU A 249 19.66 7.96 -4.84
CA GLU A 249 19.83 9.13 -5.69
C GLU A 249 20.80 8.85 -6.84
N THR A 250 20.55 9.48 -7.98
CA THR A 250 21.45 9.50 -9.12
C THR A 250 21.27 10.80 -9.90
N THR A 251 22.22 11.13 -10.78
CA THR A 251 22.14 12.33 -11.62
C THR A 251 22.30 11.96 -13.08
N LEU A 252 21.62 12.70 -13.95
CA LEU A 252 21.73 12.61 -15.40
C LEU A 252 21.92 14.00 -15.98
N ASP A 253 23.03 14.20 -16.67
CA ASP A 253 23.29 15.43 -17.39
C ASP A 253 22.83 15.27 -18.84
N VAL A 254 22.10 16.27 -19.36
CA VAL A 254 21.64 16.35 -20.76
C VAL A 254 21.82 17.77 -21.28
N LEU A 255 21.89 17.94 -22.59
CA LEU A 255 22.03 19.25 -23.23
C LEU A 255 20.72 19.60 -23.95
N GLY A 256 20.03 20.65 -23.48
CA GLY A 256 18.87 21.17 -24.18
C GLY A 256 19.28 21.97 -25.42
N GLY A 257 18.65 21.69 -26.55
CA GLY A 257 18.79 22.48 -27.77
C GLY A 257 17.82 23.66 -27.85
N GLU A 258 17.88 24.41 -28.96
CA GLU A 258 17.05 25.60 -29.18
C GLU A 258 15.57 25.30 -29.49
N GLY A 259 15.18 24.03 -29.67
CA GLY A 259 13.78 23.70 -29.96
C GLY A 259 13.32 23.95 -31.39
N LYS A 260 14.22 24.33 -32.30
CA LYS A 260 13.83 24.85 -33.62
C LYS A 260 13.75 23.75 -34.67
N LEU A 261 12.62 23.73 -35.39
CA LEU A 261 12.47 23.01 -36.65
C LEU A 261 13.42 23.58 -37.72
N THR A 262 13.86 22.70 -38.63
CA THR A 262 14.59 23.12 -39.83
C THR A 262 13.73 22.82 -41.06
N ALA A 263 13.61 23.79 -41.96
CA ALA A 263 12.90 23.64 -43.23
C ALA A 263 13.78 24.10 -44.39
N GLU A 264 14.11 23.18 -45.29
CA GLU A 264 14.89 23.45 -46.50
C GLU A 264 13.96 23.40 -47.72
N LEU A 265 13.62 24.56 -48.28
CA LEU A 265 12.80 24.68 -49.48
C LEU A 265 13.68 24.72 -50.73
N SER A 266 13.35 23.90 -51.71
CA SER A 266 13.95 23.85 -53.04
C SER A 266 12.88 24.02 -54.11
N VAL A 267 13.24 24.66 -55.21
CA VAL A 267 12.36 24.94 -56.35
C VAL A 267 13.04 24.48 -57.62
N GLU A 268 12.34 23.73 -58.45
CA GLU A 268 12.83 23.24 -59.74
C GLU A 268 11.76 23.39 -60.84
N PRO A 269 12.07 24.06 -61.96
CA PRO A 269 13.26 24.89 -62.16
C PRO A 269 13.20 26.19 -61.35
N ASP A 270 14.34 26.76 -60.98
CA ASP A 270 14.44 28.07 -60.31
C ASP A 270 14.34 29.27 -61.28
N GLU A 271 14.48 29.00 -62.59
CA GLU A 271 14.31 29.96 -63.68
C GLU A 271 13.38 29.39 -64.77
N LEU A 272 12.45 30.21 -65.25
CA LEU A 272 11.49 29.91 -66.31
C LEU A 272 11.62 30.96 -67.43
N SER A 273 11.62 30.54 -68.69
CA SER A 273 11.51 31.49 -69.82
C SER A 273 10.04 31.78 -70.11
N MET A 274 9.73 33.06 -70.32
CA MET A 274 8.39 33.51 -70.68
C MET A 274 7.88 32.85 -71.97
N GLY A 275 8.77 32.60 -72.93
CA GLY A 275 8.43 31.94 -74.20
C GLY A 275 7.99 30.48 -74.07
N ASP A 276 8.32 29.82 -72.96
CA ASP A 276 8.05 28.40 -72.70
C ASP A 276 6.84 28.18 -71.75
N LEU A 277 6.12 29.25 -71.41
CA LEU A 277 4.90 29.15 -70.61
C LEU A 277 3.74 28.56 -71.44
N PRO A 278 2.82 27.76 -70.84
CA PRO A 278 2.76 27.41 -69.42
C PRO A 278 3.77 26.33 -69.01
N ALA A 279 4.44 26.53 -67.87
CA ALA A 279 5.48 25.63 -67.36
C ALA A 279 5.15 25.04 -65.99
N GLU A 280 5.64 23.84 -65.69
CA GLU A 280 5.51 23.20 -64.37
C GLU A 280 6.64 23.69 -63.45
N LEU A 281 6.28 24.11 -62.24
CA LEU A 281 7.17 24.49 -61.16
C LEU A 281 6.98 23.52 -60.00
N ARG A 282 8.06 22.84 -59.60
CA ARG A 282 8.05 21.87 -58.49
C ARG A 282 8.71 22.48 -57.26
N LEU A 283 7.97 22.48 -56.15
CA LEU A 283 8.46 22.89 -54.84
C LEU A 283 8.64 21.65 -54.00
N ARG A 284 9.82 21.47 -53.42
CA ARG A 284 10.11 20.40 -52.46
C ARG A 284 10.67 21.00 -51.19
N VAL A 285 10.03 20.71 -50.06
CA VAL A 285 10.53 21.03 -48.73
C VAL A 285 10.96 19.77 -48.00
N VAL A 286 12.11 19.84 -47.32
CA VAL A 286 12.53 18.84 -46.34
C VAL A 286 12.43 19.47 -44.96
N VAL A 287 11.64 18.85 -44.08
CA VAL A 287 11.41 19.30 -42.71
C VAL A 287 12.09 18.31 -41.76
N LYS A 288 12.92 18.85 -40.87
CA LYS A 288 13.54 18.08 -39.80
C LYS A 288 13.04 18.59 -38.45
N ASP A 289 12.81 17.65 -37.55
CA ASP A 289 12.57 17.92 -36.14
C ASP A 289 13.82 18.57 -35.51
N PRO A 290 13.71 19.10 -34.28
CA PRO A 290 14.85 19.73 -33.64
C PRO A 290 16.06 18.80 -33.43
N ASP A 291 15.86 17.46 -33.40
CA ASP A 291 16.92 16.45 -33.29
C ASP A 291 17.50 16.03 -34.65
N GLU A 292 17.28 16.83 -35.69
CA GLU A 292 17.70 16.60 -37.08
C GLU A 292 17.08 15.35 -37.73
N ARG A 293 16.06 14.77 -37.11
CA ARG A 293 15.33 13.62 -37.67
C ARG A 293 14.26 14.12 -38.62
N PRO A 294 13.94 13.38 -39.69
CA PRO A 294 12.84 13.76 -40.57
C PRO A 294 11.52 13.86 -39.80
N LEU A 295 10.76 14.94 -40.02
CA LEU A 295 9.50 15.16 -39.32
C LEU A 295 8.32 14.77 -40.21
N GLU A 296 7.70 13.62 -39.93
CA GLU A 296 6.48 13.14 -40.60
C GLU A 296 5.23 13.86 -40.09
N ASN A 297 4.20 14.01 -40.95
CA ASN A 297 2.89 14.59 -40.62
C ASN A 297 2.93 16.04 -40.11
N ALA A 298 3.93 16.83 -40.50
CA ALA A 298 3.92 18.28 -40.26
C ALA A 298 3.01 18.96 -41.30
N ASP A 299 2.20 19.93 -40.86
CA ASP A 299 1.35 20.72 -41.75
C ASP A 299 2.22 21.69 -42.56
N VAL A 300 2.14 21.61 -43.88
CA VAL A 300 2.93 22.41 -44.82
C VAL A 300 2.00 23.24 -45.69
N THR A 301 2.18 24.55 -45.65
CA THR A 301 1.53 25.49 -46.57
C THR A 301 2.57 26.07 -47.53
N PHE A 302 2.50 25.69 -48.80
CA PHE A 302 3.25 26.33 -49.87
C PHE A 302 2.54 27.60 -50.33
N SER A 303 3.30 28.64 -50.63
CA SER A 303 2.79 29.87 -51.26
C SER A 303 3.76 30.35 -52.32
N ILE A 304 3.25 30.57 -53.53
CA ILE A 304 4.03 30.98 -54.70
C ILE A 304 3.53 32.35 -55.13
N GLN A 305 4.45 33.31 -55.23
CA GLN A 305 4.17 34.65 -55.73
C GLN A 305 5.09 34.95 -56.92
N VAL A 306 4.52 35.11 -58.10
CA VAL A 306 5.25 35.41 -59.35
C VAL A 306 4.62 36.63 -60.01
N PRO A 307 5.40 37.54 -60.61
CA PRO A 307 4.85 38.71 -61.29
C PRO A 307 3.82 38.36 -62.37
N GLY A 308 2.71 39.10 -62.40
CA GLY A 308 1.62 38.88 -63.37
C GLY A 308 0.58 37.83 -62.97
N ILE A 309 0.83 37.03 -61.92
CA ILE A 309 -0.07 35.97 -61.46
C ILE A 309 -0.48 36.21 -59.99
N PRO A 310 -1.77 36.05 -59.62
CA PRO A 310 -2.17 36.04 -58.22
C PRO A 310 -1.42 34.98 -57.42
N ALA A 311 -1.13 35.25 -56.15
CA ALA A 311 -0.46 34.28 -55.30
C ALA A 311 -1.27 32.97 -55.18
N VAL A 312 -0.59 31.84 -55.33
CA VAL A 312 -1.20 30.50 -55.24
C VAL A 312 -0.73 29.85 -53.96
N GLN A 313 -1.66 29.21 -53.24
CA GLN A 313 -1.35 28.48 -52.01
C GLN A 313 -1.83 27.04 -52.10
N ALA A 314 -1.10 26.13 -51.47
CA ALA A 314 -1.48 24.73 -51.33
C ALA A 314 -1.07 24.21 -49.96
N GLN A 315 -1.91 23.34 -49.39
CA GLN A 315 -1.67 22.69 -48.11
C GLN A 315 -1.44 21.20 -48.33
N THR A 316 -0.47 20.64 -47.62
CA THR A 316 -0.16 19.22 -47.59
C THR A 316 0.48 18.88 -46.24
N VAL A 317 0.78 17.60 -46.03
CA VAL A 317 1.59 17.13 -44.91
C VAL A 317 2.91 16.54 -45.40
N THR A 318 3.92 16.50 -44.53
CA THR A 318 5.17 15.76 -44.81
C THR A 318 4.99 14.25 -44.70
N ASP A 319 5.75 13.51 -45.52
CA ASP A 319 5.80 12.05 -45.51
C ASP A 319 6.78 11.50 -44.44
N ALA A 320 6.95 10.17 -44.38
CA ALA A 320 7.85 9.49 -43.44
C ALA A 320 9.34 9.88 -43.57
N LYS A 321 9.73 10.58 -44.65
CA LYS A 321 11.07 11.15 -44.85
C LYS A 321 11.11 12.65 -44.54
N GLY A 322 10.05 13.19 -43.94
CA GLY A 322 9.93 14.61 -43.65
C GLY A 322 9.81 15.47 -44.90
N GLU A 323 9.40 14.89 -46.04
CA GLU A 323 9.34 15.59 -47.31
C GLU A 323 7.90 15.95 -47.68
N ALA A 324 7.72 17.14 -48.24
CA ALA A 324 6.47 17.51 -48.91
C ALA A 324 6.79 18.12 -50.27
N VAL A 325 5.97 17.77 -51.26
CA VAL A 325 6.13 18.20 -52.65
C VAL A 325 4.83 18.82 -53.15
N TYR A 326 4.95 19.95 -53.84
CA TYR A 326 3.85 20.61 -54.53
C TYR A 326 4.26 21.00 -55.95
N SER A 327 3.46 20.60 -56.94
CA SER A 327 3.60 21.04 -58.33
C SER A 327 2.56 22.12 -58.64
N ALA A 328 3.02 23.25 -59.17
CA ALA A 328 2.16 24.30 -59.69
C ALA A 328 2.43 24.52 -61.19
N THR A 329 1.42 24.96 -61.94
CA THR A 329 1.60 25.40 -63.32
C THR A 329 1.62 26.91 -63.37
N VAL A 330 2.68 27.49 -63.93
CA VAL A 330 2.80 28.93 -64.19
C VAL A 330 2.15 29.21 -65.55
N PRO A 331 1.01 29.93 -65.62
CA PRO A 331 0.34 30.22 -66.89
C PRO A 331 1.08 31.27 -67.73
N GLU A 332 0.74 31.37 -69.03
CA GLU A 332 1.26 32.36 -69.99
C GLU A 332 1.10 33.83 -69.56
N GLY A 333 0.24 34.14 -68.59
CA GLY A 333 0.00 35.50 -68.08
C GLY A 333 1.07 36.05 -67.14
N ALA A 334 2.14 35.28 -66.86
CA ALA A 334 3.24 35.72 -66.02
C ALA A 334 4.13 36.75 -66.73
N THR A 335 4.73 37.68 -65.98
CA THR A 335 5.60 38.73 -66.52
C THR A 335 7.06 38.55 -66.06
N VAL A 336 8.02 39.05 -66.84
CA VAL A 336 9.46 39.02 -66.50
C VAL A 336 9.68 39.64 -65.11
N GLY A 337 10.47 38.96 -64.28
CA GLY A 337 10.87 39.47 -62.98
C GLY A 337 11.11 38.38 -61.94
N GLY A 338 11.48 38.81 -60.74
CA GLY A 338 11.68 37.93 -59.59
C GLY A 338 10.36 37.64 -58.87
N GLY A 339 10.11 36.36 -58.65
CA GLY A 339 9.09 35.80 -57.77
C GLY A 339 9.71 35.15 -56.53
N LEU A 340 8.85 34.74 -55.60
CA LEU A 340 9.23 34.10 -54.36
C LEU A 340 8.32 32.90 -54.09
N ALA A 341 8.94 31.74 -53.87
CA ALA A 341 8.31 30.59 -53.25
C ALA A 341 8.56 30.67 -51.75
N THR A 342 7.52 30.45 -50.96
CA THR A 342 7.60 30.38 -49.50
C THR A 342 6.90 29.13 -49.00
N VAL A 343 7.34 28.67 -47.84
CA VAL A 343 6.72 27.56 -47.13
C VAL A 343 6.55 27.93 -45.67
N LEU A 344 5.37 27.62 -45.12
CA LEU A 344 5.05 27.72 -43.72
C LEU A 344 4.80 26.31 -43.19
N ILE A 345 5.57 25.89 -42.19
CA ILE A 345 5.47 24.58 -41.57
C ILE A 345 4.96 24.77 -40.14
N GLN A 346 3.94 24.00 -39.77
CA GLN A 346 3.40 23.97 -38.42
C GLN A 346 3.41 22.52 -37.89
N SER A 347 3.87 22.38 -36.65
CA SER A 347 3.90 21.13 -35.91
C SER A 347 3.26 21.36 -34.55
N ALA A 348 2.35 20.47 -34.15
CA ALA A 348 1.76 20.49 -32.81
C ALA A 348 2.83 20.30 -31.71
N GLU A 349 3.92 19.59 -32.02
CA GLU A 349 4.96 19.23 -31.04
C GLU A 349 6.12 20.23 -31.01
N PHE A 350 6.44 20.87 -32.14
CA PHE A 350 7.68 21.65 -32.30
C PHE A 350 7.46 23.09 -32.78
N GLY A 351 6.21 23.54 -32.95
CA GLY A 351 5.89 24.91 -33.31
C GLY A 351 5.96 25.18 -34.81
N GLU A 352 6.42 26.38 -35.18
CA GLU A 352 6.36 26.91 -36.55
C GLU A 352 7.74 27.24 -37.11
N VAL A 353 7.96 26.94 -38.40
CA VAL A 353 9.15 27.41 -39.15
C VAL A 353 8.76 27.84 -40.57
N LYS A 354 9.52 28.78 -41.12
CA LYS A 354 9.33 29.29 -42.49
C LYS A 354 10.58 29.07 -43.33
N GLY A 355 10.38 28.77 -44.60
CA GLY A 355 11.42 28.71 -45.62
C GLY A 355 11.04 29.52 -46.84
N SER A 356 12.03 29.92 -47.63
CA SER A 356 11.80 30.61 -48.90
C SER A 356 12.86 30.26 -49.94
N ALA A 357 12.48 30.35 -51.21
CA ALA A 357 13.35 30.12 -52.35
C ALA A 357 12.95 31.07 -53.49
N PRO A 358 13.92 31.64 -54.22
CA PRO A 358 13.63 32.52 -55.34
C PRO A 358 13.06 31.74 -56.53
N VAL A 359 12.28 32.42 -57.36
CA VAL A 359 11.81 31.93 -58.66
C VAL A 359 11.98 33.07 -59.66
N THR A 360 12.59 32.83 -60.82
CA THR A 360 12.82 33.89 -61.81
C THR A 360 12.06 33.62 -63.09
N ILE A 361 11.38 34.64 -63.63
CA ILE A 361 10.90 34.61 -65.02
C ILE A 361 11.82 35.48 -65.86
N ALA A 362 12.51 34.83 -66.80
CA ALA A 362 13.34 35.44 -67.82
C ALA A 362 12.56 35.63 -69.13
N GLU A 363 13.14 36.40 -70.06
CA GLU A 363 12.56 36.64 -71.39
C GLU A 363 12.46 35.37 -72.25
#